data_AF-A0A1W1BUJ9-F1
#
_entry.id   AF-A0A1W1BUJ9-F1
#
_cell.length_a   1.000
_cell.length_b   1.000
_cell.length_c   1.000
_cell.angle_alpha   90.00
_cell.angle_beta   90.00
_cell.angle_gamma   90.00
#
_symmetry.space_group_name_H-M   'P 1'
#
loop_
_entity.id
_entity.type
_entity.pdbx_description
1 polymer ?
#
loop_
_entity_poly.entity_id
_entity_poly.type
_entity_poly.pdbx_seq_one_letter_code
_entity_poly.pdbx_strand_id
1 'polypeptide(L)'
;MVVFEAMIKSDGVGGWFIELKDTTDGRIEVCKDLDEFEVKIEEMGDEYGGHIDEVRWLKDEDLHPAAMDDIRTLMAEKRAKIEEERGDFITPVATPKE
;
A
#
# COMPACT_ATOMS: atom_id res chain seq x y z
N MET A 1 -15.03 -4.31 -9.69
CA MET A 1 -13.93 -4.90 -8.92
C MET A 1 -12.68 -4.12 -9.29
N VAL A 2 -12.40 -3.10 -8.49
CA VAL A 2 -11.24 -2.24 -8.64
C VAL A 2 -10.17 -2.75 -7.70
N VAL A 3 -9.09 -3.30 -8.28
CA VAL A 3 -7.99 -3.89 -7.51
C VAL A 3 -6.69 -3.18 -7.84
N PHE A 4 -5.98 -2.75 -6.81
CA PHE A 4 -4.66 -2.16 -6.94
C PHE A 4 -3.59 -3.10 -6.38
N GLU A 5 -2.45 -3.21 -7.05
CA GLU A 5 -1.27 -3.93 -6.61
C GLU A 5 -0.23 -2.90 -6.15
N ALA A 6 0.01 -2.82 -4.84
CA ALA A 6 1.06 -2.00 -4.25
C ALA A 6 2.30 -2.86 -4.00
N MET A 7 3.33 -2.74 -4.84
CA MET A 7 4.57 -3.51 -4.74
C MET A 7 5.70 -2.67 -4.18
N ILE A 8 6.19 -3.04 -2.99
CA ILE A 8 7.31 -2.34 -2.36
C ILE A 8 8.62 -2.87 -2.93
N LYS A 9 9.42 -1.98 -3.52
CA LYS A 9 10.70 -2.29 -4.16
C LYS A 9 11.83 -1.45 -3.57
N SER A 10 13.05 -1.96 -3.65
CA SER A 10 14.25 -1.21 -3.29
C SER A 10 14.62 -0.24 -4.42
N ASP A 11 14.99 1.00 -4.08
CA ASP A 11 15.46 2.01 -5.04
C ASP A 11 16.92 1.75 -5.48
N GLY A 12 17.56 0.69 -4.97
CA GLY A 12 18.95 0.33 -5.27
C GLY A 12 20.01 1.20 -4.57
N VAL A 13 19.64 2.38 -4.05
CA VAL A 13 20.55 3.29 -3.33
C VAL A 13 20.42 3.18 -1.80
N GLY A 14 19.63 2.22 -1.31
CA GLY A 14 19.31 2.02 0.12
C GLY A 14 17.95 2.59 0.54
N GLY A 15 17.23 3.24 -0.38
CA GLY A 15 15.83 3.62 -0.21
C GLY A 15 14.86 2.53 -0.69
N TRP A 16 13.57 2.76 -0.48
CA TRP A 16 12.47 1.94 -1.00
C TRP A 16 11.40 2.84 -1.62
N PHE A 17 10.59 2.26 -2.50
CA PHE A 17 9.45 2.91 -3.12
C PHE A 17 8.29 1.91 -3.27
N ILE A 18 7.08 2.42 -3.44
CA ILE A 18 5.86 1.65 -3.68
C ILE A 18 5.49 1.84 -5.15
N GLU A 19 5.46 0.75 -5.89
CA GLU A 19 4.91 0.70 -7.24
C GLU A 19 3.42 0.35 -7.12
N LEU A 20 2.56 1.34 -7.30
CA LEU A 20 1.12 1.20 -7.29
C LEU A 20 0.61 0.93 -8.71
N LYS A 21 0.12 -0.27 -8.93
CA LYS A 21 -0.39 -0.73 -10.21
C LYS A 21 -1.90 -0.93 -10.16
N ASP A 22 -2.61 -0.26 -11.03
CA ASP A 22 -4.02 -0.49 -11.30
C ASP A 22 -4.17 -1.79 -12.12
N THR A 23 -4.88 -2.79 -11.60
CA THR A 23 -5.12 -4.04 -12.35
C THR A 23 -6.36 -4.00 -13.26
N THR A 24 -7.15 -2.94 -13.13
CA THR A 24 -8.35 -2.65 -13.93
C THR A 24 -7.96 -2.00 -15.25
N ASP A 25 -7.14 -0.94 -15.21
CA ASP A 25 -6.68 -0.19 -16.38
C ASP A 25 -5.26 -0.57 -16.83
N GLY A 26 -4.44 -1.11 -15.91
CA GLY A 26 -3.04 -1.46 -16.18
C GLY A 26 -2.07 -0.29 -15.95
N ARG A 27 -2.55 0.84 -15.42
CA ARG A 27 -1.74 2.01 -15.06
C ARG A 27 -0.77 1.67 -13.93
N ILE A 28 0.45 2.20 -14.01
CA ILE A 28 1.47 2.02 -12.96
C ILE A 28 1.94 3.40 -12.52
N GLU A 29 1.91 3.62 -11.22
CA GLU A 29 2.36 4.82 -10.54
C GLU A 29 3.44 4.46 -9.53
N VAL A 30 4.51 5.24 -9.49
CA VAL A 30 5.57 5.07 -8.49
C VAL A 30 5.37 6.11 -7.39
N CYS A 31 5.41 5.67 -6.14
CA CYS A 31 5.27 6.47 -4.93
C CYS A 31 6.52 6.26 -4.07
N LYS A 32 7.19 7.32 -3.63
CA LYS A 32 8.43 7.19 -2.84
C LYS A 32 8.16 6.97 -1.35
N ASP A 33 6.94 7.26 -0.93
CA ASP A 33 6.50 7.14 0.45
C ASP A 33 5.00 6.83 0.52
N LEU A 34 4.53 6.55 1.74
CA LEU A 34 3.12 6.24 1.99
C LEU A 34 2.19 7.44 1.77
N ASP A 35 2.69 8.67 1.86
CA ASP A 35 1.86 9.87 1.66
C ASP A 35 1.52 10.02 0.18
N GLU A 36 2.52 9.90 -0.70
CA GLU A 36 2.29 9.83 -2.15
C GLU A 36 1.39 8.67 -2.54
N PHE A 37 1.53 7.51 -1.89
CA PHE A 37 0.64 6.37 -2.12
C PHE A 37 -0.80 6.70 -1.75
N GLU A 38 -1.05 7.33 -0.60
CA GLU A 38 -2.40 7.67 -0.12
C GLU A 38 -3.09 8.67 -1.05
N VAL A 39 -2.35 9.68 -1.52
CA VAL A 39 -2.86 10.64 -2.51
C VAL A 39 -3.18 9.93 -3.83
N LYS A 40 -2.25 9.13 -4.35
CA LYS A 40 -2.45 8.47 -5.65
C LYS A 40 -3.53 7.39 -5.64
N ILE A 41 -3.62 6.60 -4.56
CA ILE A 41 -4.68 5.60 -4.43
C ILE A 41 -6.05 6.28 -4.28
N GLU A 42 -6.12 7.43 -3.59
CA GLU A 42 -7.35 8.21 -3.50
C GLU A 42 -7.73 8.83 -4.85
N GLU A 43 -6.79 9.45 -5.56
CA GLU A 43 -7.02 9.99 -6.90
C GLU A 43 -7.46 8.90 -7.90
N MET A 44 -6.78 7.75 -7.91
CA MET A 44 -7.17 6.62 -8.74
C MET A 44 -8.51 6.02 -8.30
N GLY A 45 -8.75 5.93 -6.99
CA GLY A 45 -10.03 5.49 -6.43
C GLY A 45 -11.17 6.42 -6.80
N ASP A 46 -10.96 7.73 -6.81
CA ASP A 46 -11.93 8.76 -7.19
C ASP A 46 -12.36 8.63 -8.66
N GLU A 47 -11.45 8.23 -9.56
CA GLU A 47 -11.82 7.89 -10.94
C GLU A 47 -12.84 6.74 -11.02
N TYR A 48 -12.83 5.86 -10.01
CA TYR A 48 -13.82 4.79 -9.84
C TYR A 48 -14.96 5.16 -8.87
N GLY A 49 -15.13 6.45 -8.55
CA GLY A 49 -16.17 6.95 -7.64
C GLY A 49 -15.88 6.71 -6.16
N GLY A 50 -14.60 6.62 -5.79
CA GLY A 50 -14.14 6.33 -4.43
C GLY A 50 -14.28 4.86 -4.02
N HIS A 51 -14.59 3.97 -4.98
CA HIS A 51 -14.81 2.56 -4.72
C HIS A 51 -13.56 1.74 -5.07
N ILE A 52 -12.81 1.37 -4.02
CA ILE A 52 -11.71 0.43 -4.10
C ILE A 52 -12.15 -0.88 -3.46
N ASP A 53 -12.17 -1.97 -4.23
CA ASP A 53 -12.55 -3.29 -3.71
C ASP A 53 -11.42 -3.92 -2.90
N GLU A 54 -10.17 -3.87 -3.41
CA GLU A 54 -9.01 -4.50 -2.76
C GLU A 54 -7.70 -3.78 -3.11
N VAL A 55 -6.78 -3.70 -2.14
CA VAL A 55 -5.38 -3.30 -2.37
C VAL A 55 -4.46 -4.45 -1.97
N ARG A 56 -3.78 -5.03 -2.95
CA ARG A 56 -2.84 -6.14 -2.78
C ARG A 56 -1.46 -5.58 -2.47
N TRP A 57 -0.99 -5.81 -1.26
CA TRP A 57 0.36 -5.42 -0.84
C TRP A 57 1.34 -6.54 -1.17
N LEU A 58 2.29 -6.23 -2.03
CA LEU A 58 3.39 -7.10 -2.42
C LEU A 58 4.70 -6.48 -1.95
N LYS A 59 5.68 -7.32 -1.67
CA LYS A 59 7.04 -6.91 -1.34
C LYS A 59 8.00 -7.62 -2.26
N ASP A 60 9.00 -6.91 -2.73
CA ASP A 60 10.07 -7.50 -3.51
C ASP A 60 11.01 -8.30 -2.58
N GLU A 61 11.49 -9.45 -3.06
CA GLU A 61 12.39 -10.31 -2.29
C GLU A 61 13.80 -9.68 -2.15
N ASP A 62 14.14 -8.72 -3.01
CA ASP A 62 15.42 -7.99 -2.98
C ASP A 62 15.42 -6.80 -2.01
N LEU A 63 14.34 -6.61 -1.22
CA LEU A 63 14.27 -5.56 -0.23
C LEU A 63 15.32 -5.76 0.87
N HIS A 64 16.20 -4.77 1.02
CA HIS A 64 17.22 -4.77 2.06
C HIS A 64 16.54 -4.85 3.43
N PRO A 65 17.05 -5.67 4.38
CA PRO A 65 16.43 -5.83 5.71
C PRO A 65 16.28 -4.51 6.48
N ALA A 66 17.15 -3.52 6.23
CA ALA A 66 17.02 -2.18 6.77
C ALA A 66 15.73 -1.48 6.30
N ALA A 67 15.45 -1.53 4.98
CA ALA A 67 14.22 -0.98 4.42
C ALA A 67 12.97 -1.70 4.95
N MET A 68 13.04 -3.02 5.20
CA MET A 68 11.93 -3.75 5.83
C MET A 68 11.61 -3.25 7.25
N ASP A 69 12.62 -2.89 8.03
CA ASP A 69 12.41 -2.38 9.39
C ASP A 69 11.77 -0.97 9.37
N ASP A 70 12.21 -0.12 8.43
CA ASP A 70 11.60 1.18 8.16
C ASP A 70 10.13 1.04 7.71
N ILE A 71 9.85 0.18 6.71
CA ILE A 71 8.48 -0.09 6.22
C ILE A 71 7.60 -0.61 7.34
N ARG A 72 8.11 -1.53 8.18
CA ARG A 72 7.35 -2.09 9.30
C ARG A 72 6.98 -1.01 10.32
N THR A 73 7.91 -0.10 10.59
CA THR A 73 7.69 1.04 11.48
C THR A 73 6.66 2.00 10.88
N LEU A 74 6.82 2.39 9.61
CA LEU A 74 5.88 3.24 8.89
C LEU A 74 4.46 2.65 8.85
N MET A 75 4.33 1.35 8.54
CA MET A 75 3.05 0.65 8.51
C MET A 75 2.40 0.61 9.90
N ALA A 76 3.18 0.45 10.97
CA ALA A 76 2.67 0.49 12.34
C ALA A 76 2.19 1.90 12.73
N GLU A 77 2.95 2.95 12.37
CA GLU A 77 2.58 4.35 12.63
C GLU A 77 1.34 4.78 11.85
N LYS A 78 1.26 4.44 10.57
CA LYS A 78 0.09 4.74 9.73
C LYS A 78 -1.12 3.94 10.18
N ARG A 79 -0.97 2.67 10.56
CA ARG A 79 -2.07 1.88 11.14
C ARG A 79 -2.59 2.52 12.44
N ALA A 80 -1.69 3.00 13.30
CA ALA A 80 -2.09 3.73 14.51
C ALA A 80 -2.85 5.03 14.18
N LYS A 81 -2.41 5.82 13.18
CA LYS A 81 -3.12 7.02 12.72
C LYS A 81 -4.48 6.70 12.11
N ILE A 82 -4.58 5.68 11.26
CA ILE A 82 -5.84 5.26 10.65
C ILE A 82 -6.80 4.70 11.71
N GLU A 83 -6.30 3.95 12.70
CA GLU A 83 -7.11 3.49 13.85
C GLU A 83 -7.60 4.67 14.71
N GLU A 84 -6.79 5.72 14.88
CA GLU A 84 -7.15 6.95 15.61
C GLU A 84 -8.14 7.84 14.84
N GLU A 85 -8.01 7.94 13.51
CA GLU A 85 -8.85 8.80 12.66
C GLU A 85 -10.14 8.10 12.17
N ARG A 86 -10.12 6.80 11.86
CA ARG A 86 -11.29 6.09 11.29
C ARG A 86 -12.05 5.21 12.28
N GLY A 87 -11.51 4.85 13.44
CA GLY A 87 -12.23 4.05 14.44
C GLY A 87 -12.78 2.70 13.95
N ASP A 88 -12.37 2.24 12.77
CA ASP A 88 -12.80 0.99 12.14
C ASP A 88 -11.58 0.21 11.66
N PHE A 89 -11.53 -1.05 12.09
CA PHE A 89 -10.39 -1.94 11.95
C PHE A 89 -10.18 -2.34 10.48
N ILE A 90 -9.19 -1.76 9.80
CA ILE A 90 -8.58 -2.41 8.63
C ILE A 90 -7.60 -3.50 9.10
N THR A 91 -8.13 -4.56 9.70
CA THR A 91 -7.39 -5.82 9.79
C THR A 91 -7.45 -6.51 8.43
N PRO A 92 -6.34 -7.06 7.91
CA PRO A 92 -6.48 -8.19 6.99
C PRO A 92 -7.17 -9.28 7.81
N VAL A 93 -8.44 -9.55 7.50
CA VAL A 93 -9.11 -10.75 7.97
C VAL A 93 -8.38 -11.93 7.33
N ALA A 94 -7.30 -12.37 7.96
CA ALA A 94 -6.94 -13.76 7.94
C ALA A 94 -8.03 -14.47 8.75
N THR A 95 -9.12 -14.85 8.08
CA THR A 95 -10.06 -15.82 8.63
C THR A 95 -9.29 -17.14 8.80
N PRO A 96 -9.07 -17.65 10.03
CA PRO A 96 -8.78 -19.06 10.17
C PRO A 96 -10.02 -19.82 9.69
N LYS A 97 -9.82 -20.67 8.68
CA LYS A 97 -10.80 -21.64 8.20
C LYS A 97 -11.25 -22.52 9.38
N GLU A 98 -12.57 -22.68 9.51
CA GLU A 98 -13.26 -23.58 10.45
C GLU A 98 -12.69 -25.00 10.52
#